data_AF-A0A927JYN7-F1
#
_entry.id   AF-A0A927JYN7-F1
#
_cell.length_a   1.000
_cell.length_b   1.000
_cell.length_c   1.000
_cell.angle_alpha   90.00
_cell.angle_beta   90.00
_cell.angle_gamma   90.00
#
_symmetry.space_group_name_H-M   'P 1'
#
loop_
_entity.id
_entity.type
_entity.pdbx_description
1 polymer ?
#
loop_
_entity_poly.entity_id
_entity_poly.type
_entity_poly.pdbx_seq_one_letter_code
_entity_poly.pdbx_strand_id
1 'polypeptide(L)'
;MKLYVRQMAWLSATPKPDALTKRAKTAEPGEQVSRLDAMKRAKIVPPMPPNRAPHIIARLIEIGITEAAGMGSVPISWREISEWQRNTGVSLSAWEARLLRTLSNEYLAEGRRAESENCPPPWRMEVTRREIDTEAARLRMLLG
;
A
#
# COMPACT_ATOMS: atom_id res chain seq x y z
N MET A 1 6.24 3.30 -10.78
CA MET A 1 6.49 3.93 -9.47
C MET A 1 5.21 4.29 -8.74
N LYS A 2 4.29 5.09 -9.31
CA LYS A 2 2.97 5.36 -8.69
C LYS A 2 2.22 4.08 -8.28
N LEU A 3 2.19 3.10 -9.19
CA LEU A 3 1.59 1.79 -8.94
C LEU A 3 2.20 1.06 -7.73
N TYR A 4 3.52 1.21 -7.53
CA TYR A 4 4.23 0.60 -6.41
C TYR A 4 3.79 1.20 -5.07
N VAL A 5 3.78 2.53 -4.95
CA VAL A 5 3.36 3.20 -3.71
C VAL A 5 1.88 3.03 -3.43
N ARG A 6 1.04 2.96 -4.48
CA ARG A 6 -0.38 2.60 -4.33
C ARG A 6 -0.53 1.17 -3.80
N GLN A 7 0.20 0.20 -4.34
CA GLN A 7 0.20 -1.17 -3.82
C GLN A 7 0.67 -1.22 -2.35
N MET A 8 1.74 -0.48 -2.00
CA MET A 8 2.18 -0.37 -0.61
C MET A 8 1.06 0.18 0.29
N ALA A 9 0.39 1.26 -0.13
CA ALA A 9 -0.70 1.85 0.64
C ALA A 9 -1.89 0.89 0.82
N TRP A 10 -2.25 0.16 -0.24
CA TRP A 10 -3.32 -0.83 -0.20
C TRP A 10 -3.00 -1.98 0.77
N LEU A 11 -1.75 -2.45 0.80
CA LEU A 11 -1.28 -3.47 1.73
C LEU A 11 -1.27 -2.97 3.18
N SER A 12 -0.84 -1.73 3.41
CA SER A 12 -0.80 -1.11 4.75
C SER A 12 -2.18 -0.73 5.29
N ALA A 13 -3.20 -0.61 4.45
CA ALA A 13 -4.54 -0.22 4.87
C ALA A 13 -5.23 -1.33 5.69
N THR A 14 -5.97 -0.92 6.72
CA THR A 14 -6.87 -1.73 7.52
C THR A 14 -8.28 -1.68 6.90
N PRO A 15 -8.73 -2.74 6.22
CA PRO A 15 -10.03 -2.73 5.57
C PRO A 15 -11.17 -2.71 6.58
N LYS A 16 -12.05 -1.72 6.44
CA LYS A 16 -13.25 -1.53 7.22
C LYS A 16 -14.43 -2.18 6.49
N PRO A 17 -15.28 -2.94 7.21
CA PRO A 17 -16.50 -3.48 6.63
C PRO A 17 -17.45 -2.36 6.22
N ASP A 18 -18.28 -2.62 5.20
CA ASP A 18 -19.30 -1.66 4.79
C ASP A 18 -20.25 -1.36 5.96
N ALA A 19 -20.41 -0.08 6.29
CA ALA A 19 -21.19 0.43 7.41
C ALA A 19 -22.65 -0.05 7.41
N LEU A 20 -23.19 -0.40 6.25
CA LEU A 20 -24.56 -0.93 6.12
C LEU A 20 -24.69 -2.39 6.56
N THR A 21 -23.59 -3.13 6.65
CA THR A 21 -23.60 -4.55 7.00
C THR A 21 -23.75 -4.77 8.50
N LYS A 22 -24.37 -5.90 8.89
CA LYS A 22 -24.45 -6.31 10.30
C LYS A 22 -23.05 -6.45 10.92
N ARG A 23 -22.08 -6.93 10.13
CA ARG A 23 -20.68 -7.08 10.52
C ARG A 23 -20.06 -5.76 10.96
N ALA A 24 -20.30 -4.66 10.25
CA ALA A 24 -19.79 -3.35 10.67
C ALA A 24 -20.38 -2.88 12.02
N LYS A 25 -21.62 -3.25 12.33
CA LYS A 25 -22.29 -2.89 13.59
C LYS A 25 -21.81 -3.71 14.79
N THR A 26 -21.19 -4.87 14.55
CA THR A 26 -20.69 -5.79 15.58
C THR A 26 -19.16 -5.86 15.63
N ALA A 27 -18.46 -5.19 14.71
CA ALA A 27 -17.01 -5.22 14.65
C ALA A 27 -16.40 -4.44 15.83
N GLU A 28 -15.65 -5.15 16.67
CA GLU A 28 -14.84 -4.57 17.75
C GLU A 28 -13.69 -3.72 17.15
N PRO A 29 -13.43 -2.50 17.64
CA PRO A 29 -12.42 -1.59 17.09
C PRO A 29 -10.97 -2.14 17.08
N GLY A 30 -10.66 -3.13 17.93
CA GLY A 30 -9.30 -3.65 18.13
C GLY A 30 -8.89 -4.83 17.23
N GLU A 31 -9.81 -5.42 16.46
CA GLU A 31 -9.53 -6.64 15.70
C GLU A 31 -9.05 -6.38 14.26
N GLN A 32 -9.08 -5.12 13.82
CA GLN A 32 -8.80 -4.77 12.42
C GLN A 32 -7.30 -4.78 12.14
N VAL A 33 -6.84 -5.82 11.43
CA VAL A 33 -5.46 -5.93 10.94
C VAL A 33 -5.31 -5.38 9.53
N SER A 34 -4.11 -4.88 9.22
CA SER A 34 -3.78 -4.49 7.84
C SER A 34 -3.79 -5.71 6.91
N ARG A 35 -3.96 -5.48 5.60
CA ARG A 35 -3.86 -6.57 4.62
C ARG A 35 -2.49 -7.24 4.66
N LEU A 36 -1.43 -6.44 4.86
CA LEU A 36 -0.06 -6.91 5.01
C LEU A 36 0.09 -7.82 6.24
N ASP A 37 -0.47 -7.44 7.38
CA ASP A 37 -0.39 -8.25 8.60
C ASP A 37 -1.20 -9.55 8.49
N ALA A 38 -2.38 -9.49 7.86
CA ALA A 38 -3.17 -10.69 7.57
C ALA A 38 -2.39 -11.67 6.66
N MET A 39 -1.76 -11.17 5.59
CA MET A 39 -0.90 -11.96 4.71
C MET A 39 0.30 -12.53 5.46
N LYS A 40 0.96 -11.74 6.31
CA LYS A 40 2.10 -12.17 7.12
C LYS A 40 1.72 -13.29 8.09
N ARG A 41 0.55 -13.19 8.75
CA ARG A 41 0.00 -14.25 9.61
C ARG A 41 -0.26 -15.54 8.82
N ALA A 42 -0.73 -15.42 7.58
CA ALA A 42 -0.92 -16.53 6.66
C ALA A 42 0.39 -17.02 5.99
N LYS A 43 1.55 -16.43 6.31
CA LYS A 43 2.85 -16.70 5.68
C LYS A 43 2.85 -16.50 4.16
N ILE A 44 2.00 -15.59 3.67
CA ILE A 44 1.92 -15.19 2.26
C ILE A 44 2.86 -14.00 2.05
N VAL A 45 3.77 -14.12 1.08
CA VAL A 45 4.58 -12.98 0.63
C VAL A 45 3.71 -12.13 -0.30
N PRO A 46 3.45 -10.85 0.03
CA PRO A 46 2.59 -10.00 -0.77
C PRO A 46 3.23 -9.75 -2.14
N PRO A 47 2.49 -9.92 -3.24
CA PRO A 47 3.00 -9.62 -4.57
C PRO A 47 3.15 -8.10 -4.72
N MET A 48 4.32 -7.66 -5.21
CA MET A 48 4.65 -6.26 -5.45
C MET A 48 4.92 -6.00 -6.94
N PRO A 49 4.45 -4.87 -7.50
CA PRO A 49 4.75 -4.51 -8.88
C PRO A 49 6.26 -4.27 -9.07
N PRO A 50 6.79 -4.40 -10.30
CA PRO A 50 8.19 -4.12 -10.57
C PRO A 50 8.55 -2.66 -10.27
N ASN A 51 9.66 -2.46 -9.56
CA ASN A 51 10.15 -1.14 -9.17
C ASN A 51 11.40 -0.75 -9.99
N ARG A 52 11.22 0.16 -10.95
CA ARG A 52 12.30 0.63 -11.83
C ARG A 52 13.27 1.62 -11.18
N ALA A 53 12.91 2.20 -10.02
CA ALA A 53 13.76 3.16 -9.32
C ALA A 53 13.72 2.90 -7.80
N PRO A 54 14.36 1.81 -7.33
CA PRO A 54 14.33 1.43 -5.92
C PRO A 54 14.89 2.52 -5.00
N HIS A 55 15.90 3.27 -5.44
CA HIS A 55 16.48 4.37 -4.67
C HIS A 55 15.47 5.50 -4.40
N ILE A 56 14.55 5.83 -5.31
CA ILE A 56 13.53 6.86 -5.07
C ILE A 56 12.53 6.39 -4.00
N ILE A 57 12.13 5.12 -4.07
CA ILE A 57 11.22 4.54 -3.08
C ILE A 57 11.92 4.41 -1.71
N ALA A 58 13.19 4.02 -1.68
CA ALA A 58 13.97 3.95 -0.45
C ALA A 58 14.05 5.33 0.22
N ARG A 59 14.39 6.39 -0.52
CA ARG A 59 14.39 7.77 -0.01
C ARG A 59 13.01 8.21 0.48
N LEU A 60 11.94 7.86 -0.24
CA LEU A 60 10.57 8.16 0.19
C LEU A 60 10.24 7.49 1.54
N ILE A 61 10.64 6.22 1.71
CA ILE A 61 10.45 5.47 2.96
C ILE A 61 11.29 6.07 4.08
N GLU A 62 12.54 6.40 3.79
CA GLU A 62 13.48 7.00 4.74
C GLU A 62 12.99 8.35 5.27
N ILE A 63 12.37 9.18 4.42
CA ILE A 63 11.71 10.44 4.82
C ILE A 63 10.45 10.17 5.67
N GLY A 64 9.81 9.00 5.51
CA GLY A 64 8.62 8.61 6.28
C GLY A 64 7.34 8.40 5.45
N ILE A 65 7.40 8.53 4.12
CA ILE A 65 6.30 8.42 3.13
C ILE A 65 5.20 9.47 3.28
N THR A 66 4.81 9.81 4.50
CA THR A 66 3.75 10.76 4.89
C THR A 66 4.14 11.43 6.20
N GLU A 67 3.61 12.62 6.46
CA GLU A 67 3.74 13.32 7.73
C GLU A 67 2.49 13.15 8.60
N ALA A 68 2.66 13.23 9.92
CA ALA A 68 1.55 13.31 10.85
C ALA A 68 0.92 14.72 10.81
N ALA A 69 -0.41 14.76 10.83
CA ALA A 69 -1.22 15.95 11.01
C ALA A 69 -2.21 15.71 12.16
N GLY A 70 -2.79 16.79 12.73
CA GLY A 70 -3.58 16.70 13.95
C GLY A 70 -4.69 15.64 13.97
N MET A 71 -5.31 15.34 12.81
CA MET A 71 -6.38 14.35 12.68
C MET A 71 -6.10 13.30 11.59
N GLY A 72 -4.85 13.03 11.25
CA GLY A 72 -4.50 12.01 10.26
C GLY A 72 -3.12 12.20 9.65
N SER A 73 -2.96 11.76 8.41
CA SER A 73 -1.68 11.89 7.69
C SER A 73 -1.80 12.82 6.48
N VAL A 74 -0.73 13.57 6.24
CA VAL A 74 -0.59 14.49 5.11
C VAL A 74 0.65 14.15 4.29
N PRO A 75 0.71 14.55 3.00
CA PRO A 75 1.87 14.24 2.17
C PRO A 75 3.12 14.95 2.70
N ILE A 76 4.30 14.36 2.48
CA ILE A 76 5.58 14.96 2.85
C ILE A 76 5.72 16.36 2.25
N SER A 77 6.02 17.33 3.10
CA SER A 77 6.16 18.74 2.83
C SER A 77 7.47 19.05 2.12
N TRP A 78 7.53 20.22 1.48
CA TRP A 78 8.78 20.72 0.91
C TRP A 78 9.84 20.98 1.98
N ARG A 79 9.41 21.36 3.19
CA ARG A 79 10.28 21.54 4.34
C ARG A 79 10.95 20.22 4.69
N GLU A 80 10.20 19.13 4.82
CA GLU A 80 10.74 17.82 5.17
C GLU A 80 11.71 17.29 4.10
N ILE A 81 11.37 17.45 2.81
CA ILE A 81 12.29 17.11 1.71
C ILE A 81 13.57 17.95 1.78
N SER A 82 13.47 19.24 2.10
CA SER A 82 14.63 20.13 2.24
C SER A 82 15.51 19.74 3.42
N GLU A 83 14.91 19.48 4.59
CA GLU A 83 15.64 19.09 5.80
C GLU A 83 16.26 17.70 5.66
N TRP A 84 15.58 16.75 5.03
CA TRP A 84 16.17 15.44 4.71
C TRP A 84 17.40 15.56 3.82
N GLN A 85 17.36 16.40 2.77
CA GLN A 85 18.55 16.65 1.93
C GLN A 85 19.71 17.26 2.72
N ARG A 86 19.42 18.19 3.65
CA ARG A 86 20.42 18.81 4.52
C ARG A 86 21.07 17.82 5.48
N ASN A 87 20.26 16.93 6.07
CA ASN A 87 20.72 15.96 7.07
C ASN A 87 21.48 14.79 6.45
N THR A 88 21.09 14.34 5.25
CA THR A 88 21.70 13.18 4.59
C THR A 88 22.82 13.55 3.61
N GLY A 89 22.90 14.82 3.20
CA GLY A 89 23.80 15.28 2.14
C GLY A 89 23.40 14.82 0.74
N VAL A 90 22.26 14.13 0.58
CA VAL A 90 21.75 13.74 -0.74
C VAL A 90 21.16 14.95 -1.44
N SER A 91 21.66 15.28 -2.62
CA SER A 91 21.07 16.33 -3.47
C SER A 91 20.04 15.75 -4.43
N LEU A 92 18.80 16.20 -4.33
CA LEU A 92 17.72 15.87 -5.24
C LEU A 92 17.62 16.94 -6.33
N SER A 93 17.45 16.48 -7.56
CA SER A 93 16.99 17.35 -8.63
C SER A 93 15.56 17.83 -8.40
N ALA A 94 15.18 18.93 -9.05
CA ALA A 94 13.83 19.48 -8.93
C ALA A 94 12.72 18.50 -9.35
N TRP A 95 13.00 17.57 -10.27
CA TRP A 95 12.01 16.56 -10.68
C TRP A 95 11.90 15.43 -9.66
N GLU A 96 13.00 15.01 -9.01
CA GLU A 96 12.98 13.98 -7.96
C GLU A 96 12.20 14.48 -6.74
N ALA A 97 12.46 15.72 -6.29
CA ALA A 97 11.73 16.30 -5.17
C ALA A 97 10.21 16.39 -5.45
N ARG A 98 9.82 16.83 -6.67
CA ARG A 98 8.42 16.82 -7.13
C ARG A 98 7.84 15.41 -7.20
N LEU A 99 8.63 14.43 -7.63
CA LEU A 99 8.22 13.05 -7.72
C LEU A 99 7.97 12.46 -6.33
N LEU A 100 8.86 12.66 -5.35
CA LEU A 100 8.69 12.19 -3.98
C LEU A 100 7.38 12.71 -3.37
N ARG A 101 7.13 14.03 -3.49
CA ARG A 101 5.88 14.62 -3.01
C ARG A 101 4.66 14.06 -3.75
N THR A 102 4.76 13.81 -5.06
CA THR A 102 3.68 13.17 -5.84
C THR A 102 3.43 11.74 -5.37
N LEU A 103 4.47 10.95 -5.13
CA LEU A 103 4.33 9.58 -4.65
C LEU A 103 3.72 9.52 -3.24
N SER A 104 4.08 10.47 -2.37
CA SER A 104 3.46 10.64 -1.06
C SER A 104 1.95 10.93 -1.15
N ASN A 105 1.54 11.82 -2.07
CA ASN A 105 0.12 12.08 -2.34
C ASN A 105 -0.61 10.83 -2.83
N GLU A 106 -0.01 10.09 -3.77
CA GLU A 106 -0.59 8.86 -4.32
C GLU A 106 -0.73 7.76 -3.26
N TYR A 107 0.23 7.65 -2.34
CA TYR A 107 0.17 6.73 -1.20
C TYR A 107 -1.03 7.06 -0.30
N LEU A 108 -1.23 8.33 0.06
CA LEU A 108 -2.36 8.73 0.91
C LEU A 108 -3.71 8.58 0.22
N ALA A 109 -3.79 8.97 -1.06
CA ALA A 109 -5.02 8.84 -1.83
C ALA A 109 -5.45 7.37 -1.92
N GLU A 110 -4.52 6.46 -2.20
CA GLU A 110 -4.82 5.03 -2.23
C GLU A 110 -5.12 4.47 -0.84
N GLY A 111 -4.37 4.86 0.19
CA GLY A 111 -4.61 4.41 1.56
C GLY A 111 -6.05 4.66 2.00
N ARG A 112 -6.58 5.86 1.74
CA ARG A 112 -7.98 6.24 2.01
C ARG A 112 -8.98 5.39 1.22
N ARG A 113 -8.71 5.09 -0.06
CA ARG A 113 -9.56 4.20 -0.86
C ARG A 113 -9.53 2.77 -0.34
N ALA A 114 -8.35 2.30 0.05
CA ALA A 114 -8.10 0.96 0.51
C ALA A 114 -8.66 0.67 1.90
N GLU A 115 -9.10 1.69 2.65
CA GLU A 115 -9.92 1.50 3.86
C GLU A 115 -11.22 0.76 3.56
N SER A 116 -11.76 0.82 2.34
CA SER A 116 -12.88 -0.06 1.98
C SER A 116 -12.41 -1.51 1.84
N GLU A 117 -13.09 -2.45 2.48
CA GLU A 117 -12.81 -3.89 2.29
C GLU A 117 -12.96 -4.34 0.84
N ASN A 118 -13.88 -3.71 0.10
CA ASN A 118 -14.16 -4.00 -1.30
C ASN A 118 -13.20 -3.31 -2.28
N CYS A 119 -12.22 -2.55 -1.80
CA CYS A 119 -11.24 -1.90 -2.65
C CYS A 119 -10.31 -2.96 -3.30
N PRO A 120 -10.34 -3.11 -4.64
CA PRO A 120 -9.47 -4.07 -5.32
C PRO A 120 -8.00 -3.64 -5.23
N PRO A 121 -7.04 -4.59 -5.24
CA PRO A 121 -5.64 -4.23 -5.27
C PRO A 121 -5.30 -3.48 -6.58
N PRO A 122 -4.52 -2.38 -6.51
CA PRO A 122 -4.18 -1.58 -7.68
C PRO A 122 -3.29 -2.33 -8.66
N TRP A 123 -2.58 -3.37 -8.20
CA TRP A 123 -1.79 -4.26 -9.05
C TRP A 123 -2.02 -5.72 -8.68
N ARG A 124 -1.97 -6.58 -9.71
CA ARG A 124 -1.98 -8.03 -9.57
C ARG A 124 -0.87 -8.60 -10.45
N MET A 125 -0.20 -9.64 -9.97
CA MET A 125 0.69 -10.43 -10.81
C MET A 125 -0.14 -11.15 -11.87
N GLU A 126 0.37 -11.25 -13.09
CA GLU A 126 -0.26 -12.11 -14.09
C GLU A 126 -0.23 -13.56 -13.60
N VAL A 127 -1.41 -14.13 -13.42
CA VAL A 127 -1.54 -15.55 -13.06
C VAL A 127 -1.33 -16.35 -14.34
N THR A 128 -0.39 -17.29 -14.30
CA THR A 128 -0.11 -18.15 -15.46
C THR A 128 -1.26 -19.14 -15.68
N ARG A 129 -1.50 -19.55 -16.94
CA ARG A 129 -2.51 -20.58 -17.25
C ARG A 129 -2.33 -21.85 -16.41
N ARG A 130 -1.09 -22.24 -16.16
CA ARG A 130 -0.74 -23.40 -15.35
C ARG A 130 -1.23 -23.30 -13.91
N GLU A 131 -1.12 -22.12 -13.29
CA GLU A 131 -1.62 -21.89 -11.93
C GLU A 131 -3.15 -21.92 -11.89
N ILE A 132 -3.81 -21.34 -12.91
CA ILE A 132 -5.26 -21.42 -13.07
C ILE A 132 -5.71 -22.87 -13.18
N ASP A 133 -5.09 -23.66 -14.06
CA ASP A 133 -5.44 -25.07 -14.29
C ASP A 133 -5.23 -25.92 -13.03
N THR A 134 -4.15 -25.66 -12.28
CA THR A 134 -3.84 -26.36 -11.02
C THR A 134 -4.88 -26.05 -9.95
N GLU A 135 -5.24 -24.78 -9.78
CA GLU A 135 -6.25 -24.39 -8.79
C GLU A 135 -7.66 -24.86 -9.21
N ALA A 136 -7.98 -24.82 -10.51
CA ALA A 136 -9.24 -25.36 -11.03
C ALA A 136 -9.35 -26.88 -10.80
N ALA A 137 -8.26 -27.63 -11.00
CA ALA A 137 -8.22 -29.06 -10.69
C ALA A 137 -8.42 -29.32 -9.19
N ARG A 138 -7.79 -28.51 -8.33
CA ARG A 138 -7.95 -28.59 -6.87
C ARG A 138 -9.39 -28.29 -6.43
N LEU A 139 -10.00 -27.24 -6.99
CA LEU A 139 -11.39 -26.87 -6.71
C LEU A 139 -12.36 -27.97 -7.15
N ARG A 140 -12.15 -28.58 -8.32
CA ARG A 140 -12.94 -29.75 -8.77
C ARG A 140 -12.82 -30.91 -7.77
N MET A 141 -11.61 -31.23 -7.30
CA MET A 141 -11.43 -32.28 -6.29
C MET A 141 -12.16 -32.00 -4.97
N LEU A 142 -12.33 -30.72 -4.60
CA LEU A 142 -13.02 -30.33 -3.36
C LEU A 142 -14.54 -30.23 -3.52
N LEU A 143 -15.03 -29.92 -4.72
CA LEU A 143 -16.44 -29.64 -4.98
C LEU A 143 -17.21 -30.81 -5.61
N GLY A 144 -16.52 -31.86 -6.08
CA GLY A 144 -17.13 -33.05 -6.70
C GLY A 144 -17.37 -32.85 -8.19
#